data_AF-A0A3B9L9V6-F1
#
_entry.id   AF-A0A3B9L9V6-F1
#
_cell.length_a   1.000
_cell.length_b   1.000
_cell.length_c   1.000
_cell.angle_alpha   90.00
_cell.angle_beta   90.00
_cell.angle_gamma   90.00
#
_symmetry.space_group_name_H-M   'P 1'
#
loop_
_entity.id
_entity.type
_entity.pdbx_description
1 polymer ?
#
loop_
_entity_poly.entity_id
_entity_poly.type
_entity_poly.pdbx_seq_one_letter_code
_entity_poly.pdbx_strand_id
1 'polypeptide(L)' 'MQNTILEQGTHFLREIDADWAQLIQQVGACQLQFKVEREPYEALVRAVAYQQLSTKVGDVILK' A
#
# COMPACT_ATOMS: atom_id res chain seq x y z
N MET A 1 5.52 -1.16 -15.28
CA MET A 1 5.79 -2.33 -14.41
C MET A 1 4.92 -2.32 -13.16
N GLN A 2 4.89 -1.25 -12.36
CA GLN A 2 4.10 -1.19 -11.11
C GLN A 2 2.58 -1.33 -11.33
N ASN A 3 1.99 -0.58 -12.26
CA ASN A 3 0.56 -0.73 -12.61
C ASN A 3 0.20 -2.16 -13.02
N THR A 4 1.05 -2.82 -13.80
CA THR A 4 0.81 -4.18 -14.27
C THR A 4 0.77 -5.21 -13.13
N ILE A 5 1.62 -5.06 -12.11
CA ILE A 5 1.61 -5.93 -10.92
C ILE A 5 0.34 -5.69 -10.09
N LEU A 6 -0.09 -4.44 -9.94
CA LEU A 6 -1.31 -4.10 -9.22
C LEU A 6 -2.56 -4.59 -9.95
N GLU A 7 -2.59 -4.51 -11.27
CA GLU A 7 -3.67 -5.05 -12.12
C GLU A 7 -3.77 -6.58 -11.99
N GLN A 8 -2.64 -7.29 -12.07
CA GLN A 8 -2.58 -8.74 -11.88
C GLN A 8 -3.03 -9.16 -10.48
N GLY A 9 -2.56 -8.47 -9.45
CA GLY A 9 -3.01 -8.70 -8.07
C GLY A 9 -4.50 -8.43 -7.90
N THR A 10 -5.01 -7.35 -8.51
CA THR A 10 -6.44 -7.02 -8.47
C THR A 10 -7.28 -8.10 -9.14
N HIS A 11 -6.84 -8.63 -10.29
CA HIS A 11 -7.52 -9.73 -10.96
C HIS A 11 -7.55 -10.98 -10.09
N PHE A 12 -6.38 -11.38 -9.57
CA PHE A 12 -6.27 -12.56 -8.71
C PHE A 12 -7.17 -12.46 -7.48
N LEU A 13 -7.16 -11.31 -6.77
CA LEU A 13 -7.98 -11.11 -5.58
C LEU A 13 -9.48 -11.15 -5.88
N ARG A 14 -9.91 -10.64 -7.05
CA ARG A 14 -11.32 -10.67 -7.48
C ARG A 14 -11.85 -12.09 -7.66
N GLU A 15 -10.98 -13.07 -7.93
CA GLU A 15 -11.36 -14.46 -8.17
C GLU A 15 -11.45 -15.30 -6.88
N ILE A 16 -11.14 -14.73 -5.70
CA ILE A 16 -11.19 -15.47 -4.42
C ILE A 16 -12.64 -15.86 -4.08
N ASP A 17 -13.53 -14.88 -4.03
CA ASP A 17 -14.97 -15.06 -3.78
C ASP A 17 -15.77 -13.79 -4.18
N ALA A 18 -17.09 -13.85 -4.00
CA ALA A 18 -17.99 -12.77 -4.35
C ALA A 18 -17.79 -11.51 -3.48
N ASP A 19 -17.41 -11.68 -2.21
CA ASP A 19 -17.20 -10.57 -1.28
C ASP A 19 -15.97 -9.76 -1.72
N TRP A 20 -14.88 -10.44 -2.10
CA TRP A 20 -13.69 -9.81 -2.68
C TRP A 20 -13.99 -9.11 -4.00
N ALA A 21 -14.79 -9.72 -4.87
CA ALA A 21 -15.17 -9.10 -6.13
C ALA A 21 -15.97 -7.80 -5.91
N GLN A 22 -16.93 -7.83 -4.98
CA GLN A 22 -17.72 -6.66 -4.61
C GLN A 22 -16.86 -5.58 -3.97
N LEU A 23 -15.96 -5.94 -3.06
CA LEU A 23 -15.05 -5.00 -2.41
C LEU A 23 -14.19 -4.25 -3.43
N ILE A 24 -13.59 -4.98 -4.37
CA ILE A 24 -12.75 -4.38 -5.43
C ILE A 24 -13.59 -3.47 -6.33
N GLN A 25 -14.84 -3.84 -6.65
CA GLN A 25 -15.74 -2.98 -7.42
C GLN A 25 -16.08 -1.69 -6.67
N GLN A 26 -16.27 -1.75 -5.34
CA GLN A 26 -16.60 -0.59 -4.50
C GLN A 26 -15.40 0.35 -4.30
N VAL A 27 -14.20 -0.19 -4.06
CA VAL A 27 -12.98 0.61 -3.83
C VAL A 27 -12.42 1.17 -5.14
N GLY A 28 -12.50 0.42 -6.24
CA GLY A 28 -11.96 0.80 -7.54
C GLY A 28 -10.49 0.43 -7.73
N ALA A 29 -9.79 1.14 -8.63
CA ALA A 29 -8.41 0.84 -8.98
C ALA A 29 -7.44 1.07 -7.80
N CYS A 30 -6.52 0.13 -7.58
CA CYS A 30 -5.51 0.25 -6.53
C CYS A 30 -4.51 1.38 -6.84
N GLN A 31 -4.34 2.31 -5.91
CA GLN A 31 -3.48 3.50 -6.05
C GLN A 31 -2.16 3.37 -5.27
N LEU A 32 -1.78 2.16 -4.85
CA LEU A 32 -0.57 1.93 -4.09
C LEU A 32 0.67 2.40 -4.88
N GLN A 33 1.45 3.31 -4.30
CA GLN A 33 2.70 3.79 -4.87
C GLN A 33 3.87 3.22 -4.07
N PHE A 34 4.71 2.39 -4.70
CA PHE A 34 5.93 1.93 -4.04
C PHE A 34 6.97 3.05 -4.03
N LYS A 35 7.47 3.41 -2.85
CA LYS A 35 8.55 4.39 -2.66
C LYS A 35 9.89 3.66 -2.68
N VAL A 36 10.26 3.17 -3.86
CA VAL A 36 11.47 2.35 -4.09
C VAL A 36 12.74 3.18 -3.99
N GLU A 37 12.63 4.51 -4.07
CA GLU A 37 13.72 5.47 -3.95
C GLU A 37 14.31 5.60 -2.53
N ARG A 38 13.68 5.01 -1.51
CA ARG A 38 14.18 5.05 -0.13
C ARG A 38 15.23 3.98 0.09
N GLU A 39 16.35 4.38 0.70
CA GLU A 39 17.34 3.42 1.17
C GLU A 39 16.71 2.44 2.18
N PRO A 40 17.12 1.15 2.20
CA PRO A 40 16.53 0.16 3.10
C PRO A 40 16.56 0.58 4.58
N TYR A 41 17.65 1.21 5.01
CA TYR A 41 17.75 1.76 6.37
C TYR A 41 16.69 2.85 6.64
N GLU A 42 16.50 3.78 5.71
CA GLU A 42 15.49 4.84 5.85
C GLU A 42 14.09 4.23 5.95
N ALA A 43 13.77 3.25 5.09
CA ALA A 43 12.49 2.57 5.12
C ALA A 43 12.21 1.91 6.49
N LEU A 44 13.22 1.28 7.10
CA LEU A 44 13.11 0.65 8.42
C LEU A 44 12.90 1.69 9.53
N VAL A 45 13.67 2.78 9.54
CA VAL A 45 13.51 3.86 10.53
C VAL A 45 12.10 4.44 10.45
N ARG A 46 11.59 4.69 9.24
CA ARG A 46 10.22 5.17 9.05
C ARG A 46 9.17 4.16 9.53
N ALA A 47 9.36 2.87 9.24
CA ALA A 47 8.45 1.82 9.68
C ALA A 47 8.32 1.78 11.21
N VAL A 48 9.42 1.97 11.95
CA VAL A 48 9.39 2.09 13.41
C VAL A 48 8.69 3.37 13.86
N ALA A 49 9.01 4.51 13.24
CA ALA A 49 8.43 5.81 13.60
C ALA A 49 6.91 5.92 13.36
N TYR A 50 6.33 5.10 12.46
CA TYR A 50 4.88 5.06 12.24
C TYR A 50 4.14 4.06 13.14
N GLN A 51 4.83 3.24 13.95
CA GLN A 51 4.16 2.23 14.78
C GLN A 51 3.17 2.87 15.75
N GLN A 52 1.92 2.40 15.71
CA GLN A 52 0.81 2.89 16.53
C GLN A 52 0.48 4.38 16.34
N LEU A 53 0.93 4.99 15.23
CA LEU A 53 0.74 6.39 14.92
C LEU A 53 0.02 6.57 13.59
N SER A 54 -0.71 7.69 13.46
CA SER A 54 -1.21 8.09 12.15
C SER A 54 -0.03 8.50 11.26
N THR A 55 -0.20 8.39 9.94
CA THR A 55 0.80 8.83 8.95
C THR A 55 1.24 10.26 9.19
N LYS A 56 0.27 11.15 9.50
CA LYS A 56 0.54 12.55 9.84
C LYS A 56 1.46 12.71 11.05
N VAL A 57 1.30 11.90 12.10
CA VAL A 57 2.11 12.01 13.32
C VAL A 57 3.52 11.45 13.08
N GLY A 58 3.66 10.30 12.43
CA GLY A 58 5.00 9.79 12.13
C GLY A 58 5.78 10.68 11.15
N ASP A 59 5.10 11.37 10.23
CA ASP A 59 5.74 12.35 9.35
C ASP A 59 6.32 13.54 10.12
N VAL A 60 5.72 13.92 11.25
CA VAL A 60 6.25 14.96 12.14
C VAL A 60 7.47 14.48 12.90
N ILE A 61 7.50 13.21 13.33
CA ILE A 61 8.65 12.62 14.06
C ILE A 61 9.89 12.51 13.16
N LEU A 62 9.68 12.33 11.86
CA LEU A 62 10.75 12.14 10.87
C LEU A 62 11.22 13.44 10.20
N LYS A 63 10.66 14.60 10.58
CA LYS A 63 11.11 15.94 10.18
C LYS A 63 12.10 16.48 11.20
#